data_AF-A0A7D9IGW2-F1
#
_entry.id   AF-A0A7D9IGW2-F1
#
_cell.length_a   1.000
_cell.length_b   1.000
_cell.length_c   1.000
_cell.angle_alpha   90.00
_cell.angle_beta   90.00
_cell.angle_gamma   90.00
#
_symmetry.space_group_name_H-M   'P 1'
#
loop_
_entity.id
_entity.type
_entity.pdbx_description
1 polymer ?
#
loop_
_entity_poly.entity_id
_entity_poly.type
_entity_poly.pdbx_seq_one_letter_code
_entity_poly.pdbx_strand_id
1 'polypeptide(L)'
;MSSRVTAKQKSEYYYLKCVLEQEENGTIKYIVLERVKLKSLIVNALKQLHGLVGAAITVDVLKCEKTSGEIILRVKSSDLIKLRSSLTILNNYNGTPCRCNVKQVKHVHS
;
A
#
# COMPACT_ATOMS: atom_id res chain seq x y z
N MET A 1 12.84 17.19 -39.65
CA MET A 1 11.97 16.08 -39.20
C MET A 1 12.13 15.94 -37.69
N SER A 2 11.12 16.31 -36.91
CA SER A 2 11.16 16.23 -35.44
C SER A 2 10.78 14.82 -35.00
N SER A 3 11.77 14.02 -34.57
CA SER A 3 11.57 12.66 -34.08
C SER A 3 10.99 12.71 -32.66
N ARG A 4 9.71 12.35 -32.53
CA ARG A 4 9.01 12.21 -31.25
C ARG A 4 9.38 10.86 -30.64
N VAL A 5 10.33 10.84 -29.71
CA VAL A 5 10.66 9.63 -28.95
C VAL A 5 9.64 9.47 -27.83
N THR A 6 8.72 8.52 -27.97
CA THR A 6 7.84 8.08 -26.88
C THR A 6 8.55 7.02 -26.06
N ALA A 7 9.16 7.41 -24.94
CA ALA A 7 9.63 6.46 -23.95
C ALA A 7 8.41 5.69 -23.40
N LYS A 8 8.38 4.36 -23.60
CA LYS A 8 7.38 3.48 -22.96
C LYS A 8 7.56 3.62 -21.44
N GLN A 9 6.63 4.33 -20.81
CA GLN A 9 6.63 4.66 -19.39
C GLN A 9 6.56 3.37 -18.55
N LYS A 10 7.72 2.87 -18.12
CA LYS A 10 7.81 1.69 -17.26
C LYS A 10 8.74 1.98 -16.09
N SER A 11 8.23 2.67 -15.08
CA SER A 11 8.94 2.78 -13.80
C SER A 11 9.06 1.41 -13.16
N GLU A 12 10.24 1.09 -12.63
CA GLU A 12 10.48 -0.19 -11.96
C GLU A 12 9.67 -0.31 -10.66
N TYR A 13 9.54 0.80 -9.93
CA TYR A 13 8.84 0.88 -8.65
C TYR A 13 7.74 1.93 -8.62
N TYR A 14 6.72 1.63 -7.84
CA TYR A 14 5.64 2.53 -7.48
C TYR A 14 5.62 2.77 -5.97
N TYR A 15 5.22 3.97 -5.61
CA TYR A 15 5.16 4.46 -4.24
C TYR A 15 3.71 4.79 -3.90
N LEU A 16 3.20 4.20 -2.83
CA LEU A 16 1.83 4.42 -2.38
C LEU A 16 1.87 5.18 -1.06
N LYS A 17 1.18 6.32 -1.03
CA LYS A 17 0.88 7.05 0.20
C LYS A 17 -0.48 6.59 0.70
N CYS A 18 -0.51 6.04 1.90
CA CYS A 18 -1.70 5.43 2.49
C CYS A 18 -1.88 5.91 3.95
N VAL A 19 -3.08 5.72 4.48
CA VAL A 19 -3.38 5.81 5.92
C VAL A 19 -4.20 4.60 6.33
N LEU A 20 -4.00 4.12 7.56
CA LEU A 20 -4.91 3.16 8.17
C LEU A 20 -5.91 3.94 9.02
N GLU A 21 -7.19 3.75 8.75
CA GLU A 21 -8.27 4.47 9.41
C GLU A 21 -9.29 3.48 9.98
N GLN A 22 -9.85 3.82 11.14
CA GLN A 22 -10.91 3.08 11.80
C GLN A 22 -12.06 4.05 12.05
N GLU A 23 -13.27 3.61 11.73
CA GLU A 23 -14.47 4.35 12.06
C GLU A 23 -15.04 3.81 13.38
N GLU A 24 -15.20 4.70 14.35
CA GLU A 24 -15.78 4.39 15.65
C GLU A 24 -16.77 5.49 16.00
N ASN A 25 -18.05 5.14 16.15
CA ASN A 25 -19.15 6.06 16.46
C ASN A 25 -19.21 7.28 15.51
N GLY A 26 -18.99 7.08 14.21
CA GLY A 26 -18.99 8.14 13.19
C GLY A 26 -17.76 9.04 13.19
N THR A 27 -16.76 8.76 14.03
CA THR A 27 -15.47 9.47 14.04
C THR A 27 -14.38 8.61 13.41
N ILE A 28 -13.64 9.17 12.46
CA ILE A 28 -12.50 8.51 11.83
C ILE A 28 -11.26 8.71 12.70
N LYS A 29 -10.66 7.62 13.17
CA LYS A 29 -9.39 7.60 13.91
C LYS A 29 -8.31 6.96 13.04
N TYR A 30 -7.10 7.52 13.06
CA TYR A 30 -5.95 6.92 12.37
C TYR A 30 -5.27 5.88 13.25
N ILE A 31 -5.05 4.70 12.70
CA ILE A 31 -4.30 3.64 13.39
C ILE A 31 -2.83 3.76 13.03
N VAL A 32 -2.00 3.92 14.05
CA VAL A 32 -0.55 3.95 13.92
C VAL A 32 0.00 2.58 14.26
N LEU A 33 0.60 1.92 13.28
CA LEU A 33 1.27 0.63 13.47
C LEU A 33 2.79 0.78 13.34
N GLU A 34 3.50 -0.02 14.13
CA GLU A 34 4.93 -0.22 13.94
C GLU A 34 5.21 -0.90 12.59
N ARG A 35 6.40 -0.64 12.03
CA ARG A 35 6.80 -1.13 10.71
C ARG A 35 6.61 -2.64 10.56
N VAL A 36 6.94 -3.43 11.58
CA VAL A 36 6.82 -4.89 11.56
C VAL A 36 5.36 -5.34 11.50
N LYS A 37 4.49 -4.75 12.33
CA LYS A 37 3.05 -5.04 12.37
C LYS A 37 2.38 -4.67 11.05
N LEU A 38 2.72 -3.50 10.52
CA LEU A 38 2.22 -3.04 9.23
C LEU A 38 2.66 -3.97 8.09
N LYS A 39 3.93 -4.40 8.07
CA LYS A 39 4.42 -5.36 7.07
C LYS A 39 3.66 -6.69 7.14
N SER A 40 3.44 -7.21 8.35
CA SER A 40 2.65 -8.42 8.55
C SER A 40 1.21 -8.28 8.09
N LEU A 41 0.58 -7.13 8.37
CA LEU A 41 -0.77 -6.80 7.92
C LEU A 41 -0.86 -6.81 6.38
N ILE A 42 0.10 -6.17 5.70
CA ILE A 42 0.12 -6.10 4.22
C ILE A 42 0.32 -7.50 3.63
N VAL A 43 1.25 -8.29 4.15
CA VAL A 43 1.50 -9.66 3.69
C VAL A 43 0.25 -10.53 3.90
N ASN A 44 -0.44 -10.37 5.03
CA ASN A 44 -1.68 -11.10 5.29
C ASN A 44 -2.79 -10.70 4.30
N ALA A 45 -2.97 -9.41 4.02
CA ALA A 45 -3.95 -8.92 3.05
C ALA A 45 -3.66 -9.46 1.63
N LEU A 46 -2.39 -9.42 1.22
CA LEU A 46 -1.93 -10.00 -0.04
C LEU A 46 -2.18 -11.51 -0.10
N LYS A 47 -1.92 -12.22 1.00
CA LYS A 47 -2.15 -13.66 1.11
C LYS A 47 -3.64 -14.01 1.03
N GLN A 48 -4.50 -13.23 1.67
CA GLN A 48 -5.95 -13.46 1.66
C GLN A 48 -6.53 -13.33 0.26
N LEU A 49 -6.05 -12.36 -0.53
CA LEU A 49 -6.60 -12.11 -1.87
C LEU A 49 -5.92 -12.93 -2.98
N HIS A 50 -4.60 -13.13 -2.89
CA HIS A 50 -3.78 -13.74 -3.97
C HIS A 50 -3.05 -15.03 -3.55
N GLY A 51 -3.37 -15.58 -2.37
CA GLY A 51 -2.77 -16.81 -1.86
C GLY A 51 -1.27 -16.72 -1.59
N LEU A 52 -0.56 -17.84 -1.74
CA LEU A 52 0.89 -17.91 -1.52
C LEU A 52 1.68 -16.99 -2.46
N VAL A 53 1.20 -16.80 -3.69
CA VAL A 53 1.81 -15.89 -4.66
C VAL A 53 1.74 -14.45 -4.16
N GLY A 54 0.61 -14.05 -3.58
CA GLY A 54 0.46 -12.75 -2.91
C GLY A 54 1.42 -12.57 -1.75
N ALA A 55 1.52 -13.58 -0.89
CA ALA A 55 2.40 -13.54 0.29
C ALA A 55 3.90 -13.39 -0.07
N ALA A 56 4.30 -13.85 -1.26
CA ALA A 56 5.66 -13.74 -1.77
C ALA A 56 6.01 -12.35 -2.35
N ILE A 57 5.02 -11.45 -2.50
CA ILE A 57 5.25 -10.11 -3.03
C ILE A 57 6.04 -9.27 -2.01
N THR A 58 7.20 -8.78 -2.43
CA THR A 58 8.01 -7.87 -1.62
C THR A 58 7.42 -6.46 -1.62
N VAL A 59 7.00 -6.02 -0.44
CA VAL A 59 6.56 -4.64 -0.18
C VAL A 59 7.48 -4.01 0.86
N ASP A 60 8.05 -2.86 0.52
CA ASP A 60 8.88 -2.09 1.43
C ASP A 60 8.06 -1.00 2.12
N VAL A 61 8.23 -0.89 3.43
CA VAL A 61 7.62 0.18 4.23
C VAL A 61 8.68 1.26 4.45
N LEU A 62 8.57 2.35 3.70
CA LEU A 62 9.56 3.44 3.72
C LEU A 62 9.34 4.39 4.90
N LYS A 63 8.07 4.73 5.17
CA LYS A 63 7.69 5.68 6.23
C LYS A 63 6.48 5.17 6.99
N CYS A 64 6.54 5.28 8.32
CA CYS A 64 5.40 5.15 9.25
C CYS A 64 5.40 6.39 10.14
N GLU A 65 4.50 7.33 9.88
CA GLU A 65 4.40 8.54 10.69
C GLU A 65 3.46 8.31 11.88
N LYS A 66 3.94 8.65 13.09
CA LYS A 66 3.19 8.39 14.33
C LYS A 66 2.10 9.42 14.62
N THR A 67 2.18 10.61 14.03
CA THR A 67 1.24 11.70 14.32
C THR A 67 0.04 11.67 13.38
N SER A 68 0.29 11.56 12.08
CA SER A 68 -0.73 11.59 11.02
C SER A 68 -1.24 10.21 10.63
N GLY A 69 -0.55 9.13 11.03
CA GLY A 69 -0.81 7.78 10.52
C GLY A 69 -0.39 7.58 9.06
N GLU A 70 0.37 8.51 8.48
CA GLU A 70 0.82 8.42 7.10
C GLU A 70 1.84 7.29 6.90
N ILE A 71 1.58 6.50 5.86
CA ILE A 71 2.38 5.36 5.48
C ILE A 71 2.86 5.56 4.05
N ILE A 72 4.14 5.30 3.79
CA ILE A 72 4.69 5.24 2.43
C ILE A 72 5.17 3.83 2.16
N LEU A 73 4.57 3.18 1.15
CA LEU A 73 4.93 1.86 0.68
C LEU A 73 5.63 1.95 -0.67
N ARG A 74 6.54 1.00 -0.94
CA ARG A 74 7.15 0.80 -2.26
C ARG A 74 6.91 -0.64 -2.71
N VAL A 75 6.57 -0.80 -4.00
CA VAL A 75 6.33 -2.09 -4.64
C VAL A 75 6.81 -2.06 -6.08
N LYS A 76 7.18 -3.22 -6.64
CA LYS A 76 7.47 -3.36 -8.07
C LYS A 76 6.23 -3.06 -8.91
N SER A 77 6.44 -2.54 -10.11
CA SER A 77 5.37 -2.23 -11.06
C SER A 77 4.48 -3.41 -11.42
N SER A 78 5.06 -4.61 -11.50
CA SER A 78 4.35 -5.88 -11.72
C SER A 78 3.30 -6.21 -10.65
N ASP A 79 3.48 -5.72 -9.43
CA ASP A 79 2.72 -6.12 -8.26
C ASP A 79 1.89 -4.98 -7.67
N LEU A 80 1.95 -3.78 -8.26
CA LEU A 80 1.17 -2.61 -7.85
C LEU A 80 -0.33 -2.92 -7.79
N ILE A 81 -0.87 -3.56 -8.83
CA ILE A 81 -2.31 -3.85 -8.90
C ILE A 81 -2.71 -4.83 -7.80
N LYS A 82 -1.89 -5.85 -7.54
CA LYS A 82 -2.14 -6.86 -6.49
C LYS A 82 -2.08 -6.23 -5.10
N LEU A 83 -1.09 -5.37 -4.85
CA LEU A 83 -1.00 -4.62 -3.60
C LEU A 83 -2.21 -3.72 -3.42
N ARG A 84 -2.54 -2.90 -4.42
CA ARG A 84 -3.64 -1.94 -4.31
C ARG A 84 -4.99 -2.63 -4.11
N SER A 85 -5.29 -3.71 -4.83
CA SER A 85 -6.54 -4.45 -4.62
C SER A 85 -6.61 -5.08 -3.23
N SER A 86 -5.50 -5.62 -2.72
CA SER A 86 -5.43 -6.20 -1.37
C SER A 86 -5.61 -5.15 -0.28
N LEU A 87 -5.02 -3.96 -0.44
CA LEU A 87 -5.19 -2.86 0.52
C LEU A 87 -6.62 -2.31 0.53
N THR A 88 -7.29 -2.26 -0.63
CA THR A 88 -8.70 -1.82 -0.71
C THR A 88 -9.65 -2.78 0.01
N ILE A 89 -9.37 -4.08 -0.03
CA ILE A 89 -10.21 -5.12 0.60
C ILE A 89 -9.89 -5.28 2.09
N LEU A 90 -8.73 -4.82 2.54
CA LEU A 90 -8.36 -4.82 3.96
C LEU A 90 -9.43 -4.07 4.79
N ASN A 91 -10.16 -4.83 5.60
CA ASN A 91 -11.24 -4.34 6.45
C ASN A 91 -11.05 -4.67 7.94
N ASN A 92 -10.04 -5.47 8.29
CA ASN A 92 -9.74 -5.81 9.67
C ASN A 92 -8.24 -6.05 9.88
N TYR A 93 -7.81 -5.79 11.11
CA TYR A 93 -6.53 -6.19 11.62
C TYR A 93 -6.67 -6.68 13.05
N ASN A 94 -6.36 -7.95 13.29
CA ASN A 94 -6.39 -8.58 14.62
C ASN A 94 -7.75 -8.44 15.33
N GLY A 95 -8.85 -8.55 14.59
CA GLY A 95 -10.22 -8.40 15.11
C GLY A 95 -10.69 -6.95 15.23
N THR A 96 -9.81 -5.96 15.04
CA THR A 96 -10.19 -4.55 15.00
C THR A 96 -10.57 -4.16 13.57
N PRO A 97 -11.78 -3.60 13.33
CA PRO A 97 -12.16 -3.11 12.02
C PRO A 97 -11.25 -1.95 11.61
N CYS A 98 -10.64 -2.04 10.43
CA CYS A 98 -9.76 -1.01 9.90
C CYS A 98 -9.79 -1.00 8.38
N ARG A 99 -9.66 0.19 7.79
CA ARG A 99 -9.60 0.38 6.35
C ARG A 99 -8.25 0.98 5.97
N CYS A 100 -7.63 0.47 4.91
CA CYS A 100 -6.47 1.14 4.32
C CYS A 100 -6.94 2.07 3.20
N ASN A 101 -6.66 3.36 3.35
CA ASN A 101 -7.05 4.38 2.40
C ASN A 101 -5.82 4.85 1.62
N VAL A 102 -5.75 4.48 0.33
CA VAL A 102 -4.66 4.87 -0.57
C VAL A 102 -4.92 6.29 -1.07
N LYS A 103 -4.21 7.27 -0.51
CA LYS A 103 -4.35 8.69 -0.84
C LYS A 103 -3.68 9.07 -2.15
N GLN A 104 -2.50 8.51 -2.43
CA GLN A 104 -1.74 8.84 -3.63
C GLN A 104 -0.89 7.67 -4.11
N VAL A 105 -0.71 7.55 -5.42
CA VAL A 105 0.24 6.64 -6.05
C VAL A 105 1.18 7.47 -6.93
N LYS A 106 2.49 7.29 -6.76
CA LYS A 106 3.53 7.95 -7.56
C LYS A 106 4.47 6.92 -8.18
N HIS A 107 5.10 7.28 -9.29
CA HIS A 107 6.19 6.56 -9.91
C HIS A 107 7.36 7.50 -10.18
N VAL A 108 8.59 7.01 -10.05
CA VAL A 108 9.79 7.79 -10.40
C VAL A 108 10.12 7.49 -11.85
N HIS A 109 10.20 8.53 -12.69
CA HIS A 109 10.76 8.40 -14.02
C HIS A 109 12.29 8.39 -13.88
N SER A 110 12.92 7.32 -14.37
CA SER A 110 14.34 7.33 -14.70
C SER A 110 14.55 7.95 -16.08
#